data_AF-A0A8J3VMQ4-F1
#
_entry.id   AF-A0A8J3VMQ4-F1
#
_cell.length_a   1.000
_cell.length_b   1.000
_cell.length_c   1.000
_cell.angle_alpha   90.00
_cell.angle_beta   90.00
_cell.angle_gamma   90.00
#
_symmetry.space_group_name_H-M   'P 1'
#
loop_
_entity.id
_entity.type
_entity.pdbx_description
1 polymer ?
#
loop_
_entity_poly.entity_id
_entity_poly.type
_entity_poly.pdbx_seq_one_letter_code
_entity_poly.pdbx_strand_id
1 'polypeptide(L)'
;MPTVSELARVTTRDGAVWRACVCCGLLAPLAPDVDRCDGCATPTGQASRGGMATVRLITSLLRDIPPAGATVLERAEWFDRKADVFDRITSEDVALSEEAARLAEGARAEADRLRREAAA
;
A
#
# COMPACT_ATOMS: atom_id res chain seq x y z
N MET A 1 -21.79 -17.19 44.73
CA MET A 1 -21.99 -16.33 43.55
C MET A 1 -20.66 -16.24 42.83
N PRO A 2 -20.56 -16.68 41.57
CA PRO A 2 -19.33 -16.49 40.80
C PRO A 2 -19.10 -14.99 40.57
N THR A 3 -17.85 -14.54 40.65
CA THR A 3 -17.48 -13.13 40.50
C THR A 3 -17.49 -12.72 39.02
N VAL A 4 -17.71 -11.45 38.71
CA VAL A 4 -17.74 -10.94 37.31
C VAL A 4 -16.43 -11.26 36.57
N SER A 5 -15.32 -11.39 37.30
CA SER A 5 -14.01 -11.83 36.80
C SER A 5 -13.99 -13.29 36.31
N GLU A 6 -14.84 -14.17 36.85
CA GLU A 6 -14.97 -15.58 36.43
C GLU A 6 -15.82 -15.73 35.16
N LEU A 7 -16.75 -14.80 34.90
CA LEU A 7 -17.56 -14.75 33.68
C LEU A 7 -16.83 -14.13 32.47
N ALA A 8 -15.70 -13.46 32.69
CA ALA A 8 -14.88 -12.86 31.64
C ALA A 8 -13.85 -13.83 31.03
N ARG A 9 -13.86 -15.12 31.40
CA ARG A 9 -13.34 -16.17 30.52
C ARG A 9 -14.32 -16.38 29.37
N VAL A 10 -14.43 -15.37 28.50
CA VAL A 10 -14.95 -15.58 27.14
C VAL A 10 -13.89 -16.43 26.45
N THR A 11 -13.98 -17.74 26.68
CA THR A 11 -13.20 -18.74 25.98
C THR A 11 -13.65 -18.67 24.53
N THR A 12 -12.91 -17.94 23.70
CA THR A 12 -12.77 -18.31 22.30
C THR A 12 -12.46 -19.81 22.25
N ARG A 13 -13.09 -20.51 21.29
CA ARG A 13 -13.28 -21.98 21.24
C ARG A 13 -12.02 -22.84 21.47
N ASP A 14 -10.83 -22.24 21.37
CA ASP A 14 -9.53 -22.90 21.41
C ASP A 14 -8.62 -22.48 22.59
N GLY A 15 -9.18 -21.87 23.65
CA GLY A 15 -8.38 -21.49 24.82
C GLY A 15 -7.44 -20.30 24.62
N ALA A 16 -7.68 -19.52 23.56
CA ALA A 16 -6.93 -18.31 23.28
C ALA A 16 -7.22 -17.21 24.32
N VAL A 17 -6.17 -16.45 24.67
CA VAL A 17 -6.22 -15.30 25.59
C VAL A 17 -5.89 -14.04 24.80
N TRP A 18 -6.60 -12.95 25.08
CA TRP A 18 -6.29 -11.65 24.50
C TRP A 18 -4.92 -11.17 24.98
N ARG A 19 -3.94 -11.14 24.07
CA ARG A 19 -2.55 -10.73 24.32
C ARG A 19 -2.09 -9.80 23.20
N ALA A 20 -1.12 -8.94 23.48
CA ALA A 20 -0.50 -8.09 22.46
C ALA A 20 0.44 -8.94 21.59
N CYS A 21 0.25 -8.87 20.27
CA CYS A 21 1.13 -9.53 19.30
C CYS A 21 2.55 -8.94 19.37
N VAL A 22 3.58 -9.78 19.47
CA VAL A 22 4.98 -9.30 19.57
C VAL A 22 5.49 -8.63 18.29
N CYS A 23 4.79 -8.80 17.17
CA CYS A 23 5.19 -8.20 15.89
C CYS A 23 4.54 -6.83 15.63
N CYS A 24 3.22 -6.70 15.85
CA CYS A 24 2.47 -5.49 15.51
C CYS A 24 1.90 -4.73 16.71
N GLY A 25 2.00 -5.27 17.93
CA GLY A 25 1.51 -4.64 19.16
C GLY A 25 -0.02 -4.64 19.33
N LEU A 26 -0.78 -5.11 18.34
CA LEU A 26 -2.24 -5.19 18.42
C LEU A 26 -2.68 -6.29 19.39
N LEU A 27 -3.76 -6.02 20.13
CA LEU A 27 -4.45 -7.03 20.94
C LEU A 27 -5.18 -8.00 20.02
N ALA A 28 -4.89 -9.30 20.18
CA ALA A 28 -5.52 -10.38 19.44
C ALA A 28 -5.75 -11.59 20.36
N PRO A 29 -6.73 -12.47 20.05
CA PRO A 29 -6.85 -13.75 20.74
C PRO A 29 -5.71 -14.67 20.31
N LEU A 30 -4.79 -14.99 21.22
CA LEU A 30 -3.61 -15.84 20.97
C LEU A 30 -3.64 -17.10 21.83
N ALA A 31 -3.28 -18.24 21.24
CA ALA A 31 -3.04 -19.46 22.00
C ALA A 31 -1.84 -19.29 22.97
N PRO A 32 -1.73 -20.07 24.06
CA PRO A 32 -0.68 -19.90 25.07
C PRO A 32 0.74 -19.98 24.52
N ASP A 33 0.95 -20.79 23.49
CA ASP A 33 2.20 -21.06 22.79
C ASP A 33 2.40 -20.21 21.51
N VAL A 34 1.46 -19.30 21.23
CA VAL A 34 1.49 -18.42 20.06
C VAL A 34 1.67 -16.97 20.51
N ASP A 35 2.74 -16.34 20.04
CA ASP A 35 3.03 -14.93 20.36
C ASP A 35 2.71 -13.95 19.21
N ARG A 36 2.23 -14.47 18.07
CA ARG A 36 1.93 -13.70 16.85
C ARG A 36 0.47 -13.90 16.46
N CYS A 37 -0.23 -12.81 16.11
CA CYS A 37 -1.58 -12.92 15.57
C CYS A 37 -1.59 -13.57 14.19
N ASP A 38 -2.74 -14.08 13.72
CA ASP A 38 -2.87 -14.78 12.43
C ASP A 38 -2.33 -13.97 11.24
N GLY A 39 -2.52 -12.64 11.26
CA GLY A 39 -1.96 -11.73 10.26
C GLY A 39 -0.43 -11.65 10.25
N CYS A 40 0.23 -11.94 11.37
CA CYS A 40 1.69 -12.00 11.51
C CYS A 40 2.25 -13.44 11.54
N ALA A 41 1.41 -14.45 11.85
CA ALA A 41 1.78 -15.85 11.99
C ALA A 41 1.73 -16.59 10.66
N THR A 42 0.81 -16.21 9.78
CA THR A 42 0.83 -16.71 8.41
C THR A 42 2.09 -16.15 7.73
N PRO A 43 2.98 -16.98 7.17
CA PRO A 43 3.84 -16.52 6.10
C PRO A 43 2.92 -16.28 4.90
N THR A 44 2.14 -15.19 4.93
CA THR A 44 1.46 -14.68 3.76
C THR A 44 2.55 -14.40 2.75
N GLY A 45 2.67 -15.33 1.79
CA GLY A 45 3.54 -15.16 0.64
C GLY A 45 3.28 -13.78 0.05
N GLN A 46 4.33 -12.96 0.04
CA GLN A 46 4.60 -11.86 -0.90
C GLN A 46 3.58 -10.71 -1.11
N ALA A 47 2.37 -10.72 -0.56
CA ALA A 47 1.37 -9.68 -0.88
C ALA A 47 1.54 -8.37 -0.08
N SER A 48 2.19 -8.37 1.09
CA SER A 48 2.19 -7.20 1.98
C SER A 48 3.41 -6.29 1.87
N ARG A 49 4.51 -6.75 1.24
CA ARG A 49 5.70 -5.91 1.03
C ARG A 49 5.58 -5.02 -0.22
N GLY A 50 4.93 -5.50 -1.28
CA GLY A 50 4.65 -4.70 -2.49
C GLY A 50 3.64 -3.58 -2.23
N GLY A 51 2.51 -3.89 -1.57
CA GLY A 51 1.44 -2.91 -1.35
C GLY A 51 1.88 -1.64 -0.59
N MET A 52 2.67 -1.78 0.48
CA MET A 52 3.18 -0.60 1.21
C MET A 52 4.22 0.20 0.40
N ALA A 53 4.98 -0.45 -0.48
CA ALA A 53 5.90 0.24 -1.39
C ALA A 53 5.12 1.02 -2.46
N THR A 54 4.14 0.39 -3.11
CA THR A 54 3.23 1.02 -4.07
C THR A 54 2.50 2.23 -3.48
N VAL A 55 1.92 2.10 -2.28
CA VAL A 55 1.24 3.21 -1.59
C VAL A 55 2.20 4.38 -1.34
N ARG A 56 3.45 4.11 -0.93
CA ARG A 56 4.45 5.17 -0.72
C ARG A 56 4.83 5.87 -2.01
N LEU A 57 5.02 5.13 -3.10
CA LEU A 57 5.33 5.70 -4.42
C LEU A 57 4.20 6.61 -4.92
N ILE A 58 2.95 6.13 -4.85
CA ILE A 58 1.77 6.91 -5.25
C ILE A 58 1.62 8.14 -4.35
N THR A 59 1.80 8.00 -3.04
CA THR A 59 1.73 9.14 -2.10
C THR A 59 2.78 10.20 -2.40
N SER A 60 4.01 9.80 -2.73
CA SER A 60 5.07 10.74 -3.15
C SER A 60 4.66 11.48 -4.41
N LEU A 61 4.19 10.76 -5.43
CA LEU A 61 3.76 11.34 -6.70
C LEU A 61 2.65 12.39 -6.52
N LEU A 62 1.69 12.12 -5.63
CA LEU A 62 0.58 13.03 -5.33
C LEU A 62 1.03 14.28 -4.56
N ARG A 63 2.10 14.21 -3.75
CA ARG A 63 2.66 15.39 -3.08
C ARG A 63 3.39 16.31 -4.06
N ASP A 64 3.98 15.74 -5.10
CA ASP A 64 4.75 16.46 -6.10
C ASP A 64 3.89 16.98 -7.27
N ILE A 65 2.55 17.01 -7.11
CA ILE A 65 1.64 17.58 -8.12
C ILE A 65 2.01 19.06 -8.38
N PRO A 66 2.26 19.45 -9.64
CA PRO A 66 2.59 20.83 -9.98
C PRO A 66 1.44 21.77 -9.59
N PRO A 67 1.74 22.97 -9.05
CA PRO A 67 0.72 23.96 -8.74
C PRO A 67 0.01 24.45 -10.01
N ALA A 68 -1.13 25.13 -9.84
CA ALA A 68 -1.92 25.63 -10.97
C ALA A 68 -1.16 26.60 -11.89
N GLY A 69 -0.17 27.32 -11.36
CA GLY A 69 0.69 28.24 -12.12
C GLY A 69 1.93 27.59 -12.74
N ALA A 70 2.12 26.27 -12.61
CA ALA A 70 3.23 25.58 -13.26
C ALA A 70 3.15 25.70 -14.78
N THR A 71 4.30 25.83 -15.41
CA THR A 71 4.44 25.87 -16.86
C THR A 71 3.98 24.55 -17.49
N VAL A 72 3.66 24.60 -18.79
CA VAL A 72 3.29 23.39 -19.55
C VAL A 72 4.42 22.36 -19.55
N LEU A 73 5.68 22.80 -19.60
CA LEU A 73 6.84 21.90 -19.55
C LEU A 73 7.02 21.25 -18.18
N GLU A 74 6.89 21.99 -17.08
CA GLU A 74 6.94 21.41 -15.71
C GLU A 74 5.83 20.38 -15.48
N ARG A 75 4.65 20.61 -16.07
CA ARG A 75 3.55 19.63 -16.06
C ARG A 75 3.88 18.39 -16.86
N ALA A 76 4.48 18.53 -18.04
CA ALA A 76 4.93 17.40 -18.85
C ALA A 76 5.97 16.54 -18.10
N GLU A 77 6.96 17.18 -17.46
CA GLU A 77 7.96 16.48 -16.64
C GLU A 77 7.33 15.72 -15.46
N TRP A 78 6.29 16.27 -14.85
CA TRP A 78 5.56 15.54 -13.80
C TRP A 78 4.84 14.30 -14.35
N PHE A 79 4.29 14.36 -15.57
CA PHE A 79 3.70 13.20 -16.21
C PHE A 79 4.75 12.13 -16.57
N ASP A 80 5.99 12.50 -16.92
CA ASP A 80 7.07 11.52 -17.07
C ASP A 80 7.36 10.81 -15.74
N ARG A 81 7.53 11.58 -14.65
CA ARG A 81 7.74 11.01 -13.31
C ARG A 81 6.59 10.09 -12.89
N LYS A 82 5.36 10.44 -13.25
CA LYS A 82 4.17 9.59 -13.06
C LYS A 82 4.29 8.28 -13.84
N ALA A 83 4.73 8.32 -15.10
CA ALA A 83 4.96 7.13 -15.90
C ALA A 83 6.04 6.22 -15.28
N ASP A 84 7.14 6.80 -14.82
CA ASP A 84 8.23 6.04 -14.17
C ASP A 84 7.78 5.33 -12.90
N VAL A 85 6.93 5.97 -12.10
CA VAL A 85 6.32 5.34 -10.91
C VAL A 85 5.47 4.13 -11.30
N PHE A 86 4.68 4.25 -12.37
CA PHE A 86 3.86 3.13 -12.83
C PHE A 86 4.67 2.01 -13.45
N ASP A 87 5.71 2.30 -14.24
CA ASP A 87 6.64 1.30 -14.75
C ASP A 87 7.29 0.50 -13.62
N ARG A 88 7.67 1.19 -12.53
CA ARG A 88 8.19 0.53 -11.35
C ARG A 88 7.16 -0.42 -10.73
N ILE A 89 5.92 0.03 -10.56
CA ILE A 89 4.82 -0.82 -10.06
C ILE A 89 4.62 -2.04 -10.99
N THR A 90 4.68 -1.84 -12.31
CA THR A 90 4.60 -2.92 -13.30
C THR A 90 5.63 -4.02 -13.06
N SER A 91 6.85 -3.64 -12.67
CA SER A 91 7.94 -4.58 -12.39
C SER A 91 7.90 -5.21 -10.99
N GLU A 92 7.32 -4.51 -10.01
CA GLU A 92 7.36 -4.91 -8.59
C GLU A 92 6.08 -5.61 -8.12
N ASP A 93 4.93 -5.36 -8.78
CA ASP A 93 3.61 -5.88 -8.41
C ASP A 93 2.92 -6.55 -9.60
N VAL A 94 3.04 -7.88 -9.68
CA VAL A 94 2.46 -8.68 -10.76
C VAL A 94 0.93 -8.52 -10.82
N ALA A 95 0.26 -8.35 -9.68
CA ALA A 95 -1.19 -8.22 -9.63
C ALA A 95 -1.69 -6.90 -10.25
N LEU A 96 -0.85 -5.86 -10.22
CA LEU A 96 -1.16 -4.54 -10.79
C LEU A 96 -0.49 -4.29 -12.14
N SER A 97 0.30 -5.24 -12.65
CA SER A 97 1.25 -5.01 -13.74
C SER A 97 0.60 -4.50 -15.03
N GLU A 98 -0.48 -5.13 -15.48
CA GLU A 98 -1.18 -4.73 -16.71
C GLU A 98 -1.81 -3.34 -16.61
N GLU A 99 -2.44 -3.02 -15.48
CA GLU A 99 -3.08 -1.72 -15.27
C GLU A 99 -2.03 -0.62 -15.11
N ALA A 100 -0.95 -0.88 -14.36
CA ALA A 100 0.15 0.05 -14.22
C ALA A 100 0.81 0.35 -15.58
N ALA A 101 1.01 -0.66 -16.43
CA ALA A 101 1.54 -0.46 -17.78
C ALA A 101 0.64 0.46 -18.63
N ARG A 102 -0.69 0.25 -18.60
CA ARG A 102 -1.65 1.13 -19.29
C ARG A 102 -1.58 2.57 -18.79
N LEU A 103 -1.48 2.77 -17.48
CA LEU A 103 -1.39 4.09 -16.87
C LEU A 103 -0.06 4.80 -17.20
N ALA A 104 1.04 4.05 -17.28
CA ALA A 104 2.34 4.58 -17.71
C ALA A 104 2.30 5.09 -19.15
N GLU A 105 1.71 4.30 -20.06
CA GLU A 105 1.53 4.70 -21.46
C GLU A 105 0.68 5.96 -21.58
N GLY A 106 -0.47 6.02 -20.88
CA GLY A 106 -1.32 7.21 -20.86
C GLY A 106 -0.62 8.46 -20.33
N ALA A 107 0.20 8.31 -19.28
CA ALA A 107 0.99 9.41 -18.74
C ALA A 107 2.04 9.94 -19.73
N ARG A 108 2.72 9.05 -20.47
CA ARG A 108 3.68 9.45 -21.53
C ARG A 108 2.98 10.17 -22.68
N ALA A 109 1.86 9.64 -23.15
CA ALA A 109 1.07 10.26 -24.21
C ALA A 109 0.62 11.69 -23.83
N GLU A 110 0.25 11.89 -22.57
CA GLU A 110 -0.09 13.20 -22.02
C GLU A 110 1.12 14.15 -21.96
N ALA A 111 2.27 13.68 -21.47
CA ALA A 111 3.51 14.46 -21.47
C ALA A 111 3.90 14.91 -22.89
N ASP A 112 3.81 14.01 -23.87
CA ASP A 112 4.08 14.32 -25.27
C ASP A 112 3.08 15.30 -25.88
N ARG A 113 1.81 15.22 -25.49
CA ARG A 113 0.80 16.21 -25.91
C ARG A 113 1.16 17.59 -25.39
N LEU A 114 1.49 17.72 -24.10
CA LEU A 114 1.88 18.98 -23.48
C LEU A 114 3.16 19.57 -24.12
N ARG A 115 4.15 18.74 -24.45
CA ARG A 115 5.35 19.20 -25.17
C ARG A 115 5.03 19.75 -26.56
N ARG A 116 4.11 19.12 -27.30
CA ARG A 116 3.64 19.64 -28.60
C ARG A 116 2.90 20.95 -28.44
N GLU A 117 2.06 21.09 -27.41
CA GLU A 117 1.36 22.34 -27.09
C GLU A 117 2.34 23.47 -26.73
N ALA A 118 3.41 23.16 -25.98
CA ALA A 118 4.43 24.15 -25.62
C ALA A 118 5.33 24.59 -26.80
N ALA A 119 5.39 23.79 -27.86
CA ALA A 119 6.18 24.08 -29.06
C ALA A 119 5.40 24.81 -30.17
N ALA A 120 4.08 24.97 -29.99
CA ALA A 120 3.18 25.65 -30.93
C ALA A 120 3.03 27.14 -30.59
#